data_AF-A0A534BQ03-F1
#
_entry.id   AF-A0A534BQ03-F1
#
_cell.length_a   1.000
_cell.length_b   1.000
_cell.length_c   1.000
_cell.angle_alpha   90.00
_cell.angle_beta   90.00
_cell.angle_gamma   90.00
#
_symmetry.space_group_name_H-M   'P 1'
#
loop_
_entity.id
_entity.type
_entity.pdbx_description
1 polymer ?
#
loop_
_entity_poly.entity_id
_entity_poly.type
_entity_poly.pdbx_seq_one_letter_code
_entity_poly.pdbx_strand_id
1 'polypeptide(L)' 'MASYTTSEIRGGLKVLLDGDPYTVIENEFVKPGKGQAFNRI' A
#
# COMPACT_ATOMS: atom_id res chain seq x y z
N MET A 1 10.61 -7.67 13.18
CA MET A 1 9.43 -7.01 12.60
C MET A 1 9.50 -7.19 11.10
N ALA A 2 8.50 -7.82 10.48
CA ALA A 2 8.45 -7.89 9.02
C ALA A 2 8.10 -6.49 8.49
N SER A 3 9.04 -5.85 7.82
CA SER A 3 8.82 -4.58 7.12
C SER A 3 8.36 -4.92 5.70
N TYR A 4 7.11 -4.64 5.38
CA TYR A 4 6.62 -4.74 4.01
C TYR A 4 6.94 -3.44 3.28
N THR A 5 7.56 -3.54 2.11
CA THR A 5 7.74 -2.42 1.20
C THR A 5 6.48 -2.22 0.37
N THR A 6 6.23 -1.01 -0.11
CA THR A 6 5.06 -0.70 -0.96
C THR A 6 4.99 -1.56 -2.23
N SER A 7 6.15 -2.06 -2.69
CA SER A 7 6.29 -3.00 -3.80
C SER A 7 5.72 -4.40 -3.53
N GLU A 8 5.60 -4.78 -2.26
CA GLU A 8 5.12 -6.09 -1.81
C GLU A 8 3.63 -6.07 -1.47
N ILE A 9 3.00 -4.90 -1.51
CA ILE A 9 1.58 -4.74 -1.24
C ILE A 9 0.77 -5.26 -2.44
N ARG A 10 -0.01 -6.31 -2.20
CA ARG A 10 -0.95 -6.90 -3.16
C ARG A 10 -2.31 -7.07 -2.51
N GLY A 11 -3.35 -7.21 -3.33
CA GLY A 11 -4.69 -7.55 -2.84
C GLY A 11 -4.66 -8.79 -1.95
N GLY A 12 -5.31 -8.71 -0.80
CA GLY A 12 -5.32 -9.75 0.24
C GLY A 12 -4.26 -9.60 1.33
N LEU A 13 -3.30 -8.66 1.20
CA LEU A 13 -2.34 -8.38 2.28
C LEU A 13 -3.07 -7.73 3.47
N LYS A 14 -2.79 -8.22 4.68
CA LYS A 14 -3.30 -7.64 5.91
C LYS A 14 -2.30 -6.63 6.48
N VAL A 15 -2.78 -5.43 6.80
CA VAL A 15 -1.98 -4.33 7.34
C VAL A 15 -2.60 -3.81 8.62
N LEU A 16 -1.77 -3.29 9.53
CA LEU A 16 -2.22 -2.57 10.71
C LEU A 16 -2.08 -1.08 10.43
N LEU A 17 -3.18 -0.34 10.50
CA LEU A 17 -3.21 1.12 10.40
C LEU A 17 -3.84 1.67 11.67
N ASP A 18 -3.09 2.53 12.38
CA ASP A 18 -3.51 3.13 13.65
C ASP A 18 -3.96 2.11 14.73
N GLY A 19 -3.44 0.88 14.65
CA GLY A 19 -3.77 -0.22 15.57
C GLY A 19 -4.88 -1.15 15.08
N ASP A 20 -5.59 -0.79 14.00
CA ASP A 20 -6.70 -1.55 13.46
C ASP A 20 -6.27 -2.41 12.25
N PRO A 21 -6.77 -3.66 12.13
CA PRO A 21 -6.43 -4.55 11.04
C PRO A 21 -7.28 -4.26 9.80
N TYR A 22 -6.62 -3.99 8.68
CA TYR A 22 -7.23 -3.83 7.37
C TYR A 22 -6.73 -4.89 6.40
N THR A 23 -7.51 -5.16 5.37
CA THR A 23 -7.10 -6.00 4.24
C THR A 23 -7.05 -5.13 2.99
N VAL A 24 -5.90 -5.11 2.33
CA VAL A 24 -5.73 -4.40 1.06
C VAL A 24 -6.60 -5.07 0.01
N ILE A 25 -7.49 -4.31 -0.62
CA ILE A 25 -8.35 -4.83 -1.69
C ILE A 25 -7.67 -4.60 -3.05
N GLU A 26 -7.12 -3.40 -3.25
CA GLU A 26 -6.49 -2.97 -4.48
C GLU A 26 -5.23 -2.15 -4.17
N ASN A 27 -4.24 -2.17 -5.06
CA ASN A 27 -3.05 -1.34 -4.95
C ASN A 27 -2.77 -0.76 -6.34
N GLU A 28 -2.98 0.54 -6.49
CA GLU A 28 -2.79 1.28 -7.75
C GLU A 28 -1.52 2.12 -7.66
N PHE A 29 -0.54 1.83 -8.52
CA PHE A 29 0.65 2.66 -8.66
C PHE A 29 0.35 3.90 -9.51
N VAL A 30 0.45 5.09 -8.93
CA VAL A 30 0.18 6.36 -9.59
C VAL A 30 1.48 7.14 -9.78
N LYS A 31 1.76 7.49 -11.05
CA LYS A 31 2.88 8.36 -11.43
C LYS A 31 2.35 9.65 -12.05
N PRO A 32 2.22 10.75 -11.28
CA PRO A 32 1.69 12.01 -11.82
C PRO A 32 2.70 12.68 -12.76
N GLY A 33 2.22 13.51 -13.68
CA GLY A 33 3.08 14.26 -14.60
C GLY A 33 4.02 15.25 -13.89
N LYS A 34 3.61 15.77 -12.72
CA LYS A 34 4.44 16.54 -11.78
C LYS A 34 4.21 16.01 -10.36
N GLY A 35 5.28 15.74 -9.62
CA GLY A 35 5.24 15.18 -8.26
C GLY A 35 5.91 13.82 -8.14
N GLN A 36 5.99 13.31 -6.91
CA GLN A 36 6.56 11.99 -6.63
C GLN A 36 5.52 10.89 -6.92
N ALA A 37 5.99 9.73 -7.39
CA ALA A 37 5.14 8.56 -7.55
C ALA A 37 4.69 8.00 -6.19
N PHE A 38 3.47 7.47 -6.13
CA PHE A 38 2.89 6.92 -4.91
C PHE A 38 1.96 5.76 -5.23
N ASN A 39 1.61 4.98 -4.21
CA ASN A 39 0.60 3.92 -4.30
C ASN A 39 -0.70 4.41 -3.66
N ARG A 40 -1.83 4.10 -4.29
CA ARG A 40 -3.16 4.24 -3.71
C ARG A 40 -3.63 2.86 -3.27
N ILE A 41 -3.89 2.71 -1.97
CA ILE A 41 -4.11 1.44 -1.26
C ILE A 41 -5.31 1.62 -0.35
#